data_AF-A0A5S9MGT3-F1
#
_entry.id   AF-A0A5S9MGT3-F1
#
_cell.length_a   1.000
_cell.length_b   1.000
_cell.length_c   1.000
_cell.angle_alpha   90.00
_cell.angle_beta   90.00
_cell.angle_gamma   90.00
#
_symmetry.space_group_name_H-M   'P 1'
#
loop_
_entity.id
_entity.type
_entity.pdbx_description
1 polymer ?
#
loop_
_entity_poly.entity_id
_entity_poly.type
_entity_poly.pdbx_seq_one_letter_code
_entity_poly.pdbx_strand_id
1 'polypeptide(L)'
;MDIDIDSQLNIYRIVQELLSNALKHSKATQVLVMLICIKDQVVLHYEDDGVGFDASHLDQHTMSMGLSGIRERVKALNGKLQIHTAPEKGLKVKIEMEL
;
A
#
# COMPACT_ATOMS: atom_id res chain seq x y z
N MET A 1 -3.75 -9.09 21.26
CA MET A 1 -2.63 -9.73 20.55
C MET A 1 -1.76 -8.59 20.07
N ASP A 2 -0.47 -8.61 20.42
CA ASP A 2 0.45 -7.53 20.06
C ASP A 2 1.07 -7.83 18.71
N ILE A 3 1.05 -6.85 17.80
CA ILE A 3 1.79 -6.89 16.55
C ILE A 3 3.27 -6.85 16.91
N ASP A 4 4.08 -7.78 16.43
CA ASP A 4 5.52 -7.77 16.70
C ASP A 4 6.20 -6.54 16.08
N ILE A 5 7.39 -6.19 16.59
CA ILE A 5 8.09 -4.96 16.19
C ILE A 5 8.48 -4.94 14.71
N ASP A 6 8.79 -6.10 14.12
CA ASP A 6 9.18 -6.19 12.71
C ASP A 6 7.96 -5.98 11.80
N SER A 7 6.81 -6.53 12.17
CA SER A 7 5.53 -6.26 11.52
C SER A 7 5.13 -4.79 11.62
N GLN A 8 5.22 -4.18 12.81
CA GLN A 8 4.95 -2.76 13.02
C GLN A 8 5.84 -1.87 12.13
N LEU A 9 7.15 -2.15 12.09
CA LEU A 9 8.10 -1.37 11.31
C LEU A 9 7.83 -1.48 9.81
N ASN A 10 7.49 -2.67 9.31
CA ASN A 10 7.17 -2.84 7.90
C ASN A 10 5.84 -2.16 7.53
N ILE A 11 4.81 -2.24 8.37
CA ILE A 11 3.55 -1.50 8.17
C ILE A 11 3.83 0.01 8.10
N TYR A 12 4.63 0.53 9.05
CA TYR A 12 5.04 1.94 9.05
C TYR A 12 5.72 2.35 7.75
N ARG A 13 6.69 1.56 7.28
CA ARG A 13 7.42 1.83 6.03
C ARG A 13 6.52 1.75 4.80
N ILE A 14 5.55 0.84 4.78
CA ILE A 14 4.56 0.75 3.70
C ILE A 14 3.72 2.04 3.65
N VAL A 15 3.19 2.47 4.79
CA VAL A 15 2.40 3.72 4.86
C VAL A 15 3.26 4.92 4.46
N GLN A 16 4.51 4.99 4.92
CA GLN A 16 5.43 6.06 4.56
C GLN A 16 5.66 6.14 3.04
N GLU A 17 5.86 4.99 2.39
CA GLU A 17 6.07 4.93 0.94
C GLU A 17 4.81 5.35 0.17
N LEU A 18 3.63 4.89 0.61
CA LEU A 18 2.34 5.28 0.01
C LEU A 18 2.12 6.80 0.10
N LEU A 19 2.35 7.40 1.28
CA LEU A 19 2.25 8.85 1.47
C LEU A 19 3.31 9.62 0.67
N SER A 20 4.54 9.11 0.57
CA SER A 20 5.58 9.69 -0.27
C SER A 20 5.16 9.69 -1.75
N ASN A 21 4.56 8.60 -2.22
CA ASN A 21 4.04 8.49 -3.59
C ASN A 21 2.88 9.46 -3.83
N ALA A 22 1.99 9.62 -2.84
CA ALA A 22 0.93 10.63 -2.89
C ALA A 22 1.52 12.03 -3.11
N LEU A 23 2.47 12.44 -2.26
CA LEU A 23 3.07 13.77 -2.28
C LEU A 23 3.88 14.06 -3.55
N LYS A 24 4.60 13.08 -4.07
CA LYS A 24 5.53 13.28 -5.20
C LYS A 24 4.88 13.07 -6.57
N HIS A 25 3.89 12.19 -6.66
CA HIS A 25 3.44 11.66 -7.95
C HIS A 25 1.94 11.79 -8.18
N SER A 26 1.11 11.69 -7.14
CA SER A 26 -0.34 11.55 -7.33
C SER A 26 -1.05 12.86 -7.70
N LYS A 27 -0.53 14.01 -7.30
CA LYS A 27 -1.28 15.29 -7.29
C LYS A 27 -2.64 15.19 -6.55
N ALA A 28 -2.79 14.22 -5.66
CA ALA A 28 -3.98 14.04 -4.84
C ALA A 28 -4.19 15.25 -3.94
N THR A 29 -5.46 15.56 -3.69
CA THR A 29 -5.87 16.56 -2.70
C THR A 29 -6.23 15.90 -1.38
N GLN A 30 -6.59 14.62 -1.42
CA GLN A 30 -7.04 13.85 -0.28
C GLN A 30 -6.40 12.47 -0.30
N VAL A 31 -6.03 12.01 0.91
CA VAL A 31 -5.56 10.66 1.15
C VAL A 31 -6.31 10.12 2.36
N LEU A 32 -6.84 8.91 2.22
CA LEU A 32 -7.44 8.12 3.29
C LEU A 32 -6.48 6.99 3.64
N VAL A 33 -6.14 6.87 4.93
CA VAL A 33 -5.39 5.72 5.47
C VAL A 33 -6.19 5.13 6.62
N MET A 34 -6.51 3.85 6.54
CA MET A 34 -7.19 3.11 7.60
C MET A 34 -6.38 1.87 7.95
N LEU A 35 -6.10 1.69 9.24
CA LEU A 35 -5.50 0.48 9.78
C LEU A 35 -6.52 -0.19 10.69
N ILE A 36 -6.92 -1.41 10.34
CA ILE A 36 -7.97 -2.15 11.02
C ILE A 36 -7.34 -3.42 11.60
N CYS A 37 -7.44 -3.61 12.90
CA CYS A 37 -7.00 -4.82 13.59
C CYS A 37 -8.24 -5.58 14.07
N ILE A 38 -8.50 -6.76 13.50
CA ILE A 38 -9.64 -7.60 13.86
C ILE A 38 -9.13 -9.01 14.13
N LYS A 39 -9.32 -9.48 15.38
CA LYS A 39 -8.83 -10.79 15.85
C LYS A 39 -7.32 -10.92 15.59
N ASP A 40 -6.95 -11.80 14.66
CA ASP A 40 -5.58 -12.17 14.31
C ASP A 40 -5.25 -11.69 12.89
N GLN A 41 -5.87 -10.58 12.47
CA GLN A 41 -5.67 -9.99 11.16
C GLN A 41 -5.46 -8.48 11.26
N VAL A 42 -4.50 -7.98 10.48
CA VAL A 42 -4.34 -6.56 10.19
C VAL A 42 -4.73 -6.30 8.74
N VAL A 43 -5.56 -5.28 8.54
CA VAL A 43 -5.94 -4.77 7.23
C VAL A 43 -5.53 -3.31 7.13
N LEU A 44 -4.60 -3.02 6.23
CA LEU A 44 -4.25 -1.66 5.84
C LEU A 44 -4.98 -1.30 4.55
N HIS A 45 -5.78 -0.24 4.61
CA HIS A 45 -6.42 0.37 3.46
C HIS A 45 -5.86 1.76 3.23
N TYR A 46 -5.49 2.02 1.99
CA TYR A 46 -5.04 3.32 1.51
C TYR A 46 -5.84 3.69 0.27
N GLU A 47 -6.26 4.94 0.18
CA GLU A 47 -6.90 5.52 -0.99
C GLU A 47 -6.44 6.96 -1.18
N ASP A 48 -6.07 7.35 -2.41
CA ASP A 48 -5.91 8.75 -2.80
C ASP A 48 -6.77 9.08 -4.02
N ASP A 49 -7.08 10.36 -4.18
CA ASP A 49 -7.86 10.92 -5.29
C ASP A 49 -6.99 11.49 -6.43
N GLY A 50 -5.75 11.01 -6.55
CA GLY A 50 -4.79 11.54 -7.51
C GLY A 50 -5.03 11.15 -8.97
N VAL A 51 -4.04 11.45 -9.81
CA VAL A 51 -4.07 11.18 -11.27
C VAL A 51 -4.08 9.69 -11.61
N GLY A 52 -3.77 8.81 -10.66
CA GLY A 52 -3.63 7.37 -10.90
C GLY A 52 -2.64 7.03 -12.02
N PHE A 53 -2.66 5.79 -12.49
CA PHE A 53 -1.87 5.34 -13.63
C PHE A 53 -2.49 4.09 -14.26
N ASP A 54 -2.05 3.76 -15.47
CA ASP A 54 -2.51 2.54 -16.14
C ASP A 54 -1.91 1.29 -15.47
N ALA A 55 -2.77 0.51 -14.83
CA ALA A 55 -2.40 -0.71 -14.12
C ALA A 55 -1.88 -1.82 -15.05
N SER A 56 -2.14 -1.75 -16.36
CA SER A 56 -1.56 -2.72 -17.33
C SER A 56 -0.04 -2.60 -17.43
N HIS A 57 0.55 -1.48 -17.00
CA HIS A 57 2.00 -1.32 -16.92
C HIS A 57 2.63 -1.85 -15.61
N LEU A 58 1.82 -2.38 -14.68
CA LEU A 58 2.29 -3.04 -13.46
C LEU A 58 2.77 -4.48 -13.72
N ASP A 59 3.55 -4.71 -14.77
CA ASP A 59 4.28 -5.97 -14.89
C ASP A 59 5.34 -6.09 -13.79
N GLN A 60 5.71 -7.32 -13.45
CA GLN A 60 6.68 -7.61 -12.39
C GLN A 60 8.04 -6.91 -12.60
N HIS A 61 8.35 -6.51 -13.83
CA HIS A 61 9.61 -5.86 -14.22
C HIS A 61 9.51 -4.33 -14.35
N THR A 62 8.31 -3.75 -14.39
CA THR A 62 8.08 -2.30 -14.58
C THR A 62 7.43 -1.60 -13.39
N MET A 63 7.14 -2.33 -12.30
CA MET A 63 6.76 -1.70 -11.05
C MET A 63 7.82 -0.68 -10.63
N SER A 64 7.39 0.55 -10.31
CA SER A 64 8.28 1.57 -9.75
C SER A 64 8.95 1.04 -8.48
N MET A 65 10.17 1.50 -8.18
CA MET A 65 10.94 1.03 -7.03
C MET A 65 10.14 1.08 -5.72
N GLY A 66 9.29 2.10 -5.54
CA GLY A 66 8.40 2.23 -4.38
C GLY A 66 7.37 1.11 -4.24
N LEU A 67 6.66 0.79 -5.32
CA LEU A 67 5.65 -0.28 -5.30
C LEU A 67 6.28 -1.68 -5.19
N SER A 68 7.47 -1.88 -5.77
CA SER A 68 8.25 -3.11 -5.58
C SER A 68 8.62 -3.30 -4.11
N GLY A 69 9.10 -2.24 -3.45
CA GLY A 69 9.42 -2.26 -2.02
C GLY A 69 8.22 -2.57 -1.14
N ILE A 70 7.04 -2.01 -1.45
CA ILE A 70 5.78 -2.36 -0.76
C ILE A 70 5.47 -3.85 -0.94
N ARG A 71 5.53 -4.37 -2.18
CA ARG A 71 5.26 -5.78 -2.47
C ARG A 71 6.20 -6.72 -1.71
N GLU A 72 7.49 -6.43 -1.68
CA GLU A 72 8.48 -7.23 -0.95
C GLU A 72 8.20 -7.26 0.56
N ARG A 73 7.85 -6.11 1.16
CA ARG A 73 7.50 -6.04 2.58
C ARG A 73 6.24 -6.82 2.89
N VAL A 74 5.19 -6.69 2.07
CA VAL A 74 3.96 -7.46 2.25
C VAL A 74 4.25 -8.95 2.15
N LYS A 75 5.10 -9.37 1.19
CA LYS A 75 5.52 -10.76 1.04
C LYS A 75 6.32 -11.26 2.25
N ALA A 76 7.21 -10.44 2.81
CA ALA A 76 7.99 -10.79 4.00
C ALA A 76 7.10 -11.03 5.24
N LEU A 77 5.90 -10.46 5.25
CA LEU A 77 4.91 -10.62 6.32
C LEU A 77 3.84 -11.66 5.97
N ASN A 78 4.06 -12.50 4.95
CA ASN A 78 3.08 -13.47 4.43
C ASN A 78 1.70 -12.84 4.11
N GLY A 79 1.68 -11.55 3.79
CA GLY A 79 0.46 -10.81 3.50
C GLY A 79 0.03 -10.88 2.04
N LYS A 80 -1.17 -10.37 1.78
CA LYS A 80 -1.75 -10.18 0.45
C LYS A 80 -1.80 -8.70 0.11
N LEU A 81 -1.35 -8.34 -1.08
CA LEU A 81 -1.38 -6.97 -1.61
C LEU A 81 -2.35 -6.92 -2.80
N GLN A 82 -3.31 -6.01 -2.74
CA GLN A 82 -4.19 -5.66 -3.85
C GLN A 82 -4.01 -4.18 -4.18
N ILE A 83 -3.82 -3.88 -5.46
CA ILE A 83 -3.67 -2.52 -5.98
C ILE A 83 -4.71 -2.32 -7.06
N HIS A 84 -5.47 -1.24 -6.96
CA HIS A 84 -6.40 -0.79 -7.99
C HIS A 84 -6.10 0.67 -8.32
N THR A 85 -5.91 0.95 -9.60
CA THR A 85 -5.67 2.30 -10.10
C THR A 85 -6.04 2.33 -11.58
N ALA A 86 -6.40 3.52 -12.05
CA ALA A 86 -6.57 3.84 -13.45
C ALA A 86 -6.29 5.34 -13.63
N PRO A 87 -6.00 5.81 -14.85
CA PRO A 87 -5.89 7.24 -15.13
C PRO A 87 -7.10 8.01 -14.60
N GLU A 88 -6.84 9.09 -13.86
CA GLU A 88 -7.82 9.98 -13.20
C GLU A 88 -8.72 9.28 -12.17
N LYS A 89 -8.29 8.15 -11.60
CA LYS A 89 -9.02 7.39 -10.56
C LYS A 89 -8.24 7.20 -9.27
N GLY A 90 -7.11 7.89 -9.12
CA GLY A 90 -6.24 7.78 -7.96
C GLY A 90 -5.68 6.38 -7.78
N LEU A 91 -5.34 6.05 -6.55
CA LEU A 91 -4.75 4.76 -6.18
C LEU A 91 -5.46 4.21 -4.94
N LYS A 92 -5.89 2.95 -5.02
CA LYS A 92 -6.41 2.17 -3.89
C LYS A 92 -5.48 1.00 -3.62
N VAL A 93 -5.04 0.88 -2.37
CA VAL A 93 -4.20 -0.22 -1.91
C VAL A 93 -4.88 -0.89 -0.72
N LYS A 94 -4.99 -2.22 -0.79
CA LYS A 94 -5.44 -3.05 0.32
C LYS A 94 -4.38 -4.08 0.63
N ILE A 95 -3.94 -4.11 1.88
CA ILE A 95 -2.99 -5.08 2.40
C ILE A 95 -3.66 -5.84 3.54
N GLU A 96 -3.57 -7.16 3.48
CA GLU A 96 -4.15 -8.07 4.47
C GLU A 96 -3.06 -9.01 4.96
N MET A 97 -2.89 -9.13 6.28
CA MET A 97 -1.89 -10.01 6.89
C MET A 97 -2.42 -10.62 8.17
N GLU A 98 -1.99 -11.84 8.45
CA GLU A 98 -2.28 -12.54 9.70
C GLU A 98 -1.26 -12.11 10.76
N LEU A 99 -1.71 -12.04 12.02
CA LEU A 99 -0.90 -11.77 13.21
C LEU A 99 -0.49 -13.08 13.91
#